data_AF-A0A285MBL6-F1
#
_entry.id   AF-A0A285MBL6-F1
#
_cell.length_a   1.000
_cell.length_b   1.000
_cell.length_c   1.000
_cell.angle_alpha   90.00
_cell.angle_beta   90.00
_cell.angle_gamma   90.00
#
_symmetry.space_group_name_H-M   'P 1'
#
loop_
_entity.id
_entity.type
_entity.pdbx_description
1 polymer ?
#
loop_
_entity_poly.entity_id
_entity_poly.type
_entity_poly.pdbx_seq_one_letter_code
_entity_poly.pdbx_strand_id
1 'polypeptide(L)'
;MKSISEKPHIVFLIFGVILIALQVYFMLFSPDSTLDINVHDTYFVIAFAHFFNVFGAWYILCGFGYRMLNLFKIEFTKWMVWTHLTFSLLSILGFVLSWTELTPELESFWFLGLIFFALGQIIYFLNILISTIKKTRLG
;
A
#
# COMPACT_ATOMS: atom_id res chain seq x y z
N MET A 1 -1.02 22.82 12.39
CA MET A 1 -0.87 21.88 11.25
C MET A 1 -2.06 20.93 11.27
N LYS A 2 -2.77 20.78 10.15
CA LYS A 2 -3.81 19.74 10.03
C LYS A 2 -3.14 18.38 10.11
N SER A 3 -3.58 17.52 11.04
CA SER A 3 -2.97 16.20 11.25
C SER A 3 -3.09 15.34 9.98
N ILE A 4 -2.14 14.44 9.73
CA ILE A 4 -2.20 13.43 8.65
C ILE A 4 -3.55 12.68 8.66
N SER A 5 -4.11 12.48 9.86
CA SER A 5 -5.43 11.88 10.05
C SER A 5 -6.61 12.72 9.53
N GLU A 6 -6.42 13.96 9.13
CA GLU A 6 -7.50 14.82 8.61
C GLU A 6 -7.65 14.72 7.09
N LYS A 7 -6.59 14.30 6.39
CA LYS A 7 -6.58 14.20 4.92
C LYS A 7 -5.87 12.94 4.42
N PRO A 8 -6.34 11.73 4.81
CA PRO A 8 -5.71 10.47 4.40
C PRO A 8 -5.60 10.32 2.88
N HIS A 9 -6.57 10.82 2.12
CA HIS A 9 -6.53 10.80 0.66
C HIS A 9 -5.27 11.45 0.09
N ILE A 10 -4.79 12.57 0.64
CA ILE A 10 -3.58 13.23 0.15
C ILE A 10 -2.36 12.34 0.37
N VAL A 11 -2.27 11.70 1.54
CA VAL A 11 -1.14 10.83 1.87
C VAL A 11 -1.08 9.63 0.92
N PHE A 12 -2.20 8.93 0.72
CA PHE A 12 -2.23 7.78 -0.19
C PHE A 12 -2.02 8.16 -1.66
N LEU A 13 -2.53 9.32 -2.10
CA LEU A 13 -2.25 9.83 -3.45
C LEU A 13 -0.78 10.17 -3.65
N ILE A 14 -0.17 10.92 -2.72
CA ILE A 14 1.27 11.24 -2.77
C ILE A 14 2.09 9.96 -2.74
N PHE A 15 1.74 9.03 -1.84
CA PHE A 15 2.44 7.75 -1.72
C PHE A 15 2.37 6.95 -3.02
N GLY A 16 1.19 6.82 -3.61
CA GLY A 16 1.05 6.13 -4.89
C GLY A 16 1.80 6.83 -6.03
N VAL A 17 1.79 8.17 -6.10
CA VAL A 17 2.59 8.94 -7.07
C VAL A 17 4.08 8.71 -6.90
N ILE A 18 4.58 8.66 -5.65
CA ILE A 18 5.98 8.34 -5.36
C ILE A 18 6.34 6.94 -5.88
N LEU A 19 5.47 5.94 -5.68
CA LEU A 19 5.72 4.59 -6.21
C LEU A 19 5.71 4.57 -7.75
N ILE A 20 4.82 5.31 -8.41
CA ILE A 20 4.87 5.45 -9.88
C ILE A 20 6.17 6.15 -10.33
N ALA A 21 6.63 7.16 -9.62
CA ALA A 21 7.93 7.78 -9.92
C ALA A 21 9.09 6.79 -9.75
N LEU A 22 9.04 5.93 -8.73
CA LEU A 22 10.00 4.83 -8.56
C LEU A 22 9.91 3.83 -9.71
N GLN A 23 8.71 3.48 -10.17
CA GLN A 23 8.54 2.62 -11.34
C GLN A 23 9.25 3.20 -12.57
N VAL A 24 9.07 4.50 -12.85
CA VAL A 24 9.77 5.18 -13.96
C VAL A 24 11.28 5.15 -13.74
N TYR A 25 11.75 5.41 -12.52
CA TYR A 25 13.17 5.34 -12.18
C TYR A 25 13.76 3.96 -12.47
N PHE A 26 13.16 2.89 -11.95
CA PHE A 26 13.65 1.53 -12.17
C PHE A 26 13.60 1.14 -13.65
N MET A 27 12.56 1.54 -14.39
CA MET A 27 12.47 1.29 -15.83
C MET A 27 13.60 1.96 -16.63
N LEU A 28 14.06 3.14 -16.22
CA LEU A 28 15.08 3.90 -16.95
C LEU A 28 16.51 3.60 -16.51
N PHE A 29 16.72 3.37 -15.21
CA PHE A 29 18.06 3.29 -14.62
C PHE A 29 18.42 1.90 -14.10
N SER A 30 17.47 0.99 -13.96
CA SER A 30 17.70 -0.37 -13.42
C SER A 30 16.72 -1.38 -14.03
N PRO A 31 16.68 -1.51 -15.38
CA PRO A 31 15.66 -2.30 -16.07
C PRO A 31 15.71 -3.80 -15.74
N ASP A 32 16.89 -4.29 -15.35
CA ASP A 32 17.11 -5.70 -15.01
C ASP A 32 16.89 -6.00 -13.50
N SER A 33 16.47 -5.01 -12.70
CA SER A 33 16.17 -5.26 -11.28
C SER A 33 14.88 -6.05 -11.11
N THR A 34 15.01 -7.26 -10.58
CA THR A 34 13.91 -8.20 -10.36
C THR A 34 13.76 -8.57 -8.89
N LEU A 35 12.50 -8.78 -8.49
CA LEU A 35 12.13 -9.47 -7.27
C LEU A 35 11.99 -10.95 -7.61
N ASP A 36 12.81 -11.74 -6.93
CA ASP A 36 12.83 -13.18 -7.12
C ASP A 36 12.08 -13.85 -5.97
N ILE A 37 11.09 -14.66 -6.32
CA ILE A 37 10.19 -15.32 -5.37
C ILE A 37 10.31 -16.83 -5.57
N ASN A 38 10.79 -17.53 -4.55
CA ASN A 38 10.80 -18.98 -4.49
C ASN A 38 9.59 -19.48 -3.68
N VAL A 39 8.77 -20.33 -4.29
CA VAL A 39 7.68 -21.04 -3.60
C VAL A 39 7.77 -22.52 -3.94
N HIS A 40 8.24 -23.32 -2.97
CA HIS A 40 8.55 -24.74 -3.18
C HIS A 40 9.50 -24.94 -4.37
N ASP A 41 9.14 -25.78 -5.34
CA ASP A 41 9.97 -26.06 -6.52
C ASP A 41 9.74 -25.07 -7.67
N THR A 42 9.00 -23.98 -7.44
CA THR A 42 8.67 -22.98 -8.48
C THR A 42 9.35 -21.64 -8.19
N TYR A 43 10.01 -21.10 -9.21
CA TYR A 43 10.70 -19.81 -9.16
C TYR A 43 9.97 -18.78 -10.03
N PHE A 44 9.59 -17.65 -9.41
CA PHE A 44 8.94 -16.54 -10.08
C PHE A 44 9.86 -15.32 -10.08
N VAL A 45 10.02 -14.70 -11.24
CA VAL A 45 10.83 -13.48 -11.42
C VAL A 45 9.90 -12.35 -11.83
N ILE A 46 9.85 -11.29 -11.03
CA ILE A 46 8.97 -10.13 -11.28
C ILE A 46 9.84 -8.88 -11.35
N ALA A 47 9.77 -8.11 -12.45
CA ALA A 47 10.50 -6.84 -12.53
C ALA A 47 10.00 -5.85 -11.45
N PHE A 48 10.93 -5.20 -10.74
CA PHE A 48 10.60 -4.23 -9.68
C PHE A 48 9.76 -3.06 -10.20
N ALA A 49 9.97 -2.66 -11.46
CA ALA A 49 9.16 -1.63 -12.10
C ALA A 49 7.66 -2.02 -12.13
N HIS A 50 7.33 -3.29 -12.42
CA HIS A 50 5.94 -3.75 -12.40
C HIS A 50 5.36 -3.78 -10.98
N PHE A 51 6.15 -4.18 -10.00
CA PHE A 51 5.76 -4.13 -8.58
C PHE A 51 5.35 -2.71 -8.16
N PHE A 52 6.21 -1.72 -8.43
CA PHE A 52 5.93 -0.32 -8.10
C PHE A 52 4.73 0.23 -8.88
N ASN A 53 4.52 -0.20 -10.13
CA ASN A 53 3.33 0.17 -10.91
C ASN A 53 2.03 -0.28 -10.21
N VAL A 54 1.96 -1.56 -9.85
CA VAL A 54 0.76 -2.16 -9.26
C VAL A 54 0.45 -1.52 -7.91
N PHE A 55 1.43 -1.40 -7.02
CA PHE A 55 1.23 -0.78 -5.71
C PHE A 55 0.94 0.72 -5.83
N GLY A 56 1.60 1.43 -6.76
CA GLY A 56 1.34 2.85 -7.02
C GLY A 56 -0.09 3.10 -7.47
N ALA A 57 -0.55 2.35 -8.48
CA ALA A 57 -1.93 2.41 -8.94
C ALA A 57 -2.94 2.06 -7.83
N TRP A 58 -2.64 1.03 -7.04
CA TRP A 58 -3.50 0.60 -5.93
C TRP A 58 -3.62 1.67 -4.84
N TYR A 59 -2.52 2.29 -4.39
CA TYR A 59 -2.59 3.34 -3.38
C TYR A 59 -3.21 4.64 -3.89
N ILE A 60 -3.07 4.94 -5.19
CA ILE A 60 -3.86 6.01 -5.83
C ILE A 60 -5.35 5.71 -5.68
N LEU A 61 -5.78 4.48 -5.98
CA LEU A 61 -7.17 4.04 -5.80
C LEU A 61 -7.63 4.13 -4.34
N CYS A 62 -6.81 3.71 -3.37
CA CYS A 62 -7.10 3.89 -1.94
C CYS A 62 -7.27 5.37 -1.57
N GLY A 63 -6.39 6.24 -2.11
CA GLY A 63 -6.49 7.68 -1.94
C GLY A 63 -7.80 8.25 -2.49
N PHE A 64 -8.25 7.77 -3.65
CA PHE A 64 -9.57 8.10 -4.18
C PHE A 64 -10.71 7.64 -3.28
N GLY A 65 -10.67 6.43 -2.72
CA GLY A 65 -11.75 5.99 -1.82
C GLY A 65 -11.87 6.83 -0.55
N TYR A 66 -10.75 7.22 0.08
CA TYR A 66 -10.80 8.19 1.17
C TYR A 66 -11.27 9.58 0.73
N ARG A 67 -10.95 10.00 -0.51
CA ARG A 67 -11.45 11.25 -1.07
C ARG A 67 -12.97 11.20 -1.24
N MET A 68 -13.53 10.07 -1.66
CA MET A 68 -14.98 9.90 -1.79
C MET A 68 -15.69 10.07 -0.45
N LEU A 69 -15.17 9.48 0.64
CA LEU A 69 -15.74 9.70 1.98
C LEU A 69 -15.80 11.20 2.33
N ASN A 70 -14.72 11.93 2.06
CA ASN A 70 -14.67 13.37 2.29
C ASN A 70 -15.67 14.15 1.42
N LEU A 71 -15.81 13.79 0.14
CA LEU A 71 -16.75 14.42 -0.79
C LEU A 71 -18.20 14.25 -0.31
N PHE A 72 -18.53 13.09 0.25
CA PHE A 72 -19.85 12.81 0.81
C PHE A 72 -20.03 13.25 2.28
N LYS A 73 -19.05 13.97 2.85
CA LYS A 73 -19.05 14.40 4.26
C LYS A 73 -19.28 13.22 5.22
N ILE A 74 -18.67 12.07 4.91
CA ILE A 74 -18.65 10.87 5.74
C ILE A 74 -17.38 10.91 6.58
N GLU A 75 -17.54 10.90 7.90
CA GLU A 75 -16.41 10.84 8.82
C GLU A 75 -15.84 9.43 8.88
N PHE A 76 -14.54 9.30 8.61
CA PHE A 76 -13.82 8.04 8.75
C PHE A 76 -13.24 7.86 10.16
N THR A 77 -12.97 6.61 10.53
CA THR A 77 -12.39 6.28 11.83
C THR A 77 -10.86 6.49 11.80
N LYS A 78 -10.35 7.45 12.58
CA LYS A 78 -8.94 7.89 12.55
C LYS A 78 -7.92 6.78 12.84
N TRP A 79 -8.17 5.91 13.83
CA TRP A 79 -7.21 4.86 14.16
C TRP A 79 -7.08 3.83 13.02
N MET A 80 -8.18 3.53 12.33
CA MET A 80 -8.17 2.61 11.18
C MET A 80 -7.39 3.20 10.00
N VAL A 81 -7.42 4.52 9.81
CA VAL A 81 -6.55 5.21 8.83
C VAL A 81 -5.08 5.00 9.18
N TRP A 82 -4.70 5.22 10.43
CA TRP A 82 -3.33 5.03 10.88
C TRP A 82 -2.88 3.58 10.72
N THR A 83 -3.70 2.61 11.12
CA THR A 83 -3.40 1.19 10.93
C THR A 83 -3.22 0.83 9.46
N HIS A 84 -4.11 1.30 8.58
CA HIS A 84 -3.97 1.08 7.14
C HIS A 84 -2.67 1.70 6.59
N LEU A 85 -2.34 2.93 6.99
CA LEU A 85 -1.10 3.59 6.58
C LEU A 85 0.14 2.81 7.07
N THR A 86 0.17 2.42 8.34
CA THR A 86 1.28 1.66 8.92
C THR A 86 1.48 0.33 8.20
N PHE A 87 0.41 -0.44 7.97
CA PHE A 87 0.51 -1.70 7.23
C PHE A 87 0.87 -1.52 5.75
N SER A 88 0.47 -0.41 5.14
CA SER A 88 0.90 -0.07 3.78
C SER A 88 2.40 0.20 3.70
N LEU A 89 2.96 0.94 4.67
CA LEU A 89 4.40 1.19 4.74
C LEU A 89 5.19 -0.09 5.05
N LEU A 90 4.72 -0.89 6.01
CA LEU A 90 5.35 -2.17 6.35
C LEU A 90 5.30 -3.17 5.19
N SER A 91 4.23 -3.14 4.39
CA SER A 91 4.14 -3.96 3.18
C SER A 91 5.26 -3.63 2.21
N ILE A 92 5.40 -2.35 1.80
CA ILE A 92 6.45 -1.91 0.89
C ILE A 92 7.84 -2.20 1.47
N LEU A 93 8.04 -1.98 2.78
CA LEU A 93 9.29 -2.29 3.45
C LEU A 93 9.65 -3.78 3.34
N GLY A 94 8.68 -4.69 3.52
CA GLY A 94 8.91 -6.13 3.36
C GLY A 94 9.42 -6.51 1.97
N PHE A 95 8.82 -5.94 0.92
CA PHE A 95 9.27 -6.18 -0.46
C PHE A 95 10.64 -5.57 -0.76
N VAL A 96 10.93 -4.36 -0.26
CA VAL A 96 12.23 -3.72 -0.45
C VAL A 96 13.34 -4.48 0.30
N LEU A 97 13.08 -4.95 1.53
CA LEU A 97 14.06 -5.74 2.29
C LEU A 97 14.35 -7.08 1.61
N SER A 98 13.33 -7.70 1.00
CA SER A 98 13.49 -8.92 0.20
C SER A 98 14.40 -8.73 -1.02
N TRP A 99 14.52 -7.50 -1.54
CA TRP A 99 15.42 -7.18 -2.65
C TRP A 99 16.89 -7.09 -2.23
N THR A 100 17.13 -6.51 -1.06
CA THR A 100 18.49 -6.09 -0.65
C THR A 100 19.41 -7.23 -0.21
N GLU A 101 18.94 -8.49 -0.26
CA GLU A 101 19.68 -9.71 0.14
C GLU A 101 20.42 -9.58 1.49
N LEU A 102 19.93 -8.71 2.39
CA LEU A 102 20.67 -8.29 3.59
C LEU A 102 21.00 -9.47 4.51
N THR A 103 20.24 -10.57 4.45
CA THR A 103 20.63 -11.87 5.00
C THR A 103 19.93 -13.05 4.27
N PRO A 104 20.58 -14.21 4.09
CA PRO A 104 19.98 -15.41 3.47
C PRO A 104 18.83 -16.06 4.27
N GLU A 105 18.75 -15.84 5.58
CA GLU A 105 17.70 -16.38 6.45
C GLU A 105 16.35 -15.63 6.31
N LEU A 106 16.33 -14.55 5.52
CA LEU A 106 15.24 -13.59 5.42
C LEU A 106 14.43 -13.68 4.11
N GLU A 107 14.50 -14.82 3.41
CA GLU A 107 13.64 -15.12 2.23
C GLU A 107 12.12 -14.99 2.52
N SER A 108 11.71 -14.83 3.78
CA SER A 108 10.31 -14.67 4.20
C SER A 108 9.78 -13.23 4.18
N PHE A 109 10.60 -12.19 3.92
CA PHE A 109 10.13 -10.80 4.03
C PHE A 109 9.11 -10.37 2.97
N TRP A 110 9.21 -10.85 1.74
CA TRP A 110 8.17 -10.56 0.73
C TRP A 110 6.82 -11.14 1.17
N PHE A 111 6.82 -12.32 1.80
CA PHE A 111 5.62 -12.97 2.32
C PHE A 111 5.02 -12.18 3.49
N LEU A 112 5.87 -11.71 4.41
CA LEU A 112 5.43 -10.81 5.48
C LEU A 112 4.88 -9.48 4.92
N GLY A 113 5.52 -8.94 3.88
CA GLY A 113 5.04 -7.76 3.16
C GLY A 113 3.66 -7.96 2.53
N LEU A 114 3.38 -9.16 2.02
CA LEU A 114 2.08 -9.57 1.50
C LEU A 114 1.02 -9.72 2.61
N ILE A 115 1.39 -10.26 3.78
CA ILE A 115 0.49 -10.31 4.95
C ILE A 115 0.13 -8.88 5.39
N PHE A 116 1.11 -8.00 5.54
CA PHE A 116 0.85 -6.60 5.91
C PHE A 116 -0.01 -5.89 4.87
N PHE A 117 0.23 -6.14 3.57
CA PHE A 117 -0.64 -5.63 2.51
C PHE A 117 -2.10 -6.03 2.75
N ALA A 118 -2.35 -7.34 2.89
CA ALA A 118 -3.68 -7.89 3.05
C ALA A 118 -4.39 -7.33 4.30
N LEU A 119 -3.70 -7.28 5.44
CA LEU A 119 -4.22 -6.69 6.68
C LEU A 119 -4.55 -5.20 6.50
N GLY A 120 -3.68 -4.45 5.84
CA GLY A 120 -3.90 -3.04 5.53
C GLY A 120 -5.16 -2.83 4.68
N GLN A 121 -5.35 -3.65 3.64
CA GLN A 121 -6.51 -3.55 2.75
C GLN A 121 -7.82 -3.94 3.45
N ILE A 122 -7.80 -4.96 4.29
CA ILE A 122 -8.96 -5.33 5.10
C ILE A 122 -9.38 -4.15 5.99
N ILE A 123 -8.43 -3.52 6.69
CA ILE A 123 -8.71 -2.35 7.54
C ILE A 123 -9.25 -1.18 6.72
N TYR A 124 -8.69 -0.94 5.53
CA TYR A 124 -9.17 0.09 4.60
C TYR A 124 -10.65 -0.10 4.23
N PHE A 125 -11.01 -1.29 3.73
CA PHE A 125 -12.38 -1.59 3.33
C PHE A 125 -13.35 -1.57 4.52
N LEU A 126 -12.94 -2.11 5.67
CA LEU A 126 -13.73 -2.04 6.90
C LEU A 126 -13.99 -0.59 7.33
N ASN A 127 -12.98 0.29 7.21
CA ASN A 127 -13.15 1.69 7.58
C ASN A 127 -14.18 2.37 6.67
N ILE A 128 -14.11 2.16 5.36
CA ILE A 128 -15.10 2.68 4.41
C ILE A 128 -16.50 2.17 4.76
N LEU A 129 -16.64 0.85 4.95
CA LEU A 129 -17.92 0.21 5.24
C LEU A 129 -18.55 0.73 6.53
N ILE A 130 -17.81 0.70 7.64
CA ILE A 130 -18.29 1.14 8.96
C ILE A 130 -18.67 2.62 8.93
N SER A 131 -17.84 3.45 8.30
CA SER A 131 -18.07 4.90 8.22
C SER A 131 -19.31 5.23 7.41
N THR A 132 -19.53 4.51 6.31
CA THR A 132 -20.71 4.66 5.46
C THR A 132 -21.98 4.23 6.20
N ILE A 133 -21.97 3.06 6.87
CA ILE A 133 -23.12 2.59 7.67
C ILE A 133 -23.45 3.56 8.79
N LYS A 134 -22.45 4.10 9.50
CA LYS A 134 -22.66 5.10 10.56
C LYS A 134 -23.36 6.35 10.03
N LYS A 135 -22.98 6.84 8.85
CA LYS A 135 -23.63 8.01 8.23
C LYS A 135 -25.10 7.74 7.94
N THR A 136 -25.44 6.58 7.37
CA THR A 136 -26.82 6.23 7.01
C THR A 136 -27.73 6.08 8.24
N ARG A 137 -27.18 5.71 9.41
CA ARG A 137 -27.97 5.59 10.65
C ARG A 137 -28.20 6.93 11.37
N LEU A 138 -27.42 7.95 11.06
CA LEU A 138 -27.43 9.26 11.73
C LEU A 138 -28.03 10.38 10.87
N GLY A 139 -28.29 10.12 9.58
CA GLY A 139 -28.97 11.03 8.66
C GLY A 139 -30.40 10.58 8.44
#